data_AF-A0A2C6AVV3-F1
#
_entry.id   AF-A0A2C6AVV3-F1
#
_cell.length_a   1.000
_cell.length_b   1.000
_cell.length_c   1.000
_cell.angle_alpha   90.00
_cell.angle_beta   90.00
_cell.angle_gamma   90.00
#
_symmetry.space_group_name_H-M   'P 1'
#
loop_
_entity.id
_entity.type
_entity.pdbx_description
1 polymer ?
#
loop_
_entity_poly.entity_id
_entity_poly.type
_entity_poly.pdbx_seq_one_letter_code
_entity_poly.pdbx_strand_id
1 'polypeptide(L)'
;MKKNFIVYTFIIFVLTSLTIFAEREVDFEKLEYDEKTGLVYVEGEKESFTGIAKQYYEDKSLKVEFPYKNGKLEGRGKEYYPSGKFKSDAFFIDGLLQGKSIGYYENGNLEYEENYKDGKLDGLIKEYYENGQVYIQESYQNGELEGESFNFNEDGSLRSKAVYKNGELVGDIVRGEVGTVVAGDIPDTEETSVPAENENVESKLKYYTGIFAFCTVVIGLIAYTIFKIFTAFPKTNNLTEEQRDRIFKILMKYDEHKEELYSAYRLNGVGTGYYRVRSMMIDNQKLHIYAKMFSFLYIPTPITLGYLLCYNKDQILASYSNATFKEAKKEIEENILYL
;
A
#
# COMPACT_ATOMS: atom_id res chain seq x y z
N MET A 1 22.12 -18.99 -24.94
CA MET A 1 21.13 -19.62 -24.05
C MET A 1 20.91 -18.90 -22.71
N LYS A 2 21.94 -18.39 -22.01
CA LYS A 2 21.78 -17.76 -20.67
C LYS A 2 21.03 -16.39 -20.63
N LYS A 3 21.06 -15.60 -21.72
CA LYS A 3 20.43 -14.27 -21.76
C LYS A 3 18.89 -14.35 -21.75
N ASN A 4 18.32 -15.36 -22.41
CA ASN A 4 16.89 -15.58 -22.44
C ASN A 4 16.40 -16.21 -21.13
N PHE A 5 17.24 -17.03 -20.46
CA PHE A 5 16.90 -17.63 -19.17
C PHE A 5 16.54 -16.56 -18.12
N ILE A 6 17.36 -15.51 -17.98
CA ILE A 6 17.09 -14.43 -17.01
C ILE A 6 15.80 -13.68 -17.34
N VAL A 7 15.53 -13.44 -18.62
CA VAL A 7 14.28 -12.78 -19.07
C VAL A 7 13.07 -13.66 -18.77
N TYR A 8 13.15 -14.98 -19.02
CA TYR A 8 12.07 -15.91 -18.68
C TYR A 8 11.89 -16.06 -17.16
N THR A 9 12.96 -16.11 -16.38
CA THR A 9 12.88 -16.14 -14.91
C THR A 9 12.26 -14.84 -14.36
N PHE A 10 12.56 -13.69 -14.98
CA PHE A 10 11.95 -12.41 -14.61
C PHE A 10 10.47 -12.34 -15.01
N ILE A 11 10.10 -12.82 -16.20
CA ILE A 11 8.70 -12.90 -16.64
C ILE A 11 7.91 -13.86 -15.75
N ILE A 12 8.48 -15.02 -15.40
CA ILE A 12 7.88 -15.97 -14.47
C ILE A 12 7.74 -15.33 -13.09
N PHE A 13 8.77 -14.65 -12.57
CA PHE A 13 8.70 -13.96 -11.28
C PHE A 13 7.61 -12.87 -11.27
N VAL A 14 7.52 -12.06 -12.33
CA VAL A 14 6.50 -11.02 -12.49
C VAL A 14 5.10 -11.65 -12.58
N LEU A 15 4.92 -12.72 -13.36
CA LEU A 15 3.66 -13.46 -13.47
C LEU A 15 3.27 -14.13 -12.15
N THR A 16 4.21 -14.74 -11.42
CA THR A 16 3.96 -15.32 -10.09
C THR A 16 3.69 -14.24 -9.05
N SER A 17 4.32 -13.07 -9.17
CA SER A 17 4.04 -11.94 -8.27
C SER A 17 2.65 -11.37 -8.49
N LEU A 18 2.14 -11.40 -9.73
CA LEU A 18 0.76 -11.00 -10.04
C LEU A 18 -0.27 -11.99 -9.49
N THR A 19 0.05 -13.29 -9.38
CA THR A 19 -0.85 -14.29 -8.78
C THR A 19 -0.88 -14.25 -7.24
N ILE A 20 0.07 -13.59 -6.59
CA ILE A 20 0.13 -13.48 -5.11
C ILE A 20 -0.91 -12.47 -4.58
N PHE A 21 -1.55 -11.66 -5.44
CA PHE A 21 -2.46 -10.59 -5.02
C PHE A 21 -3.93 -10.82 -5.35
N ALA A 22 -4.30 -11.98 -5.89
CA ALA A 22 -5.71 -12.35 -5.89
C ALA A 22 -6.06 -12.76 -4.46
N GLU A 23 -6.75 -11.89 -3.73
CA GLU A 23 -7.30 -12.24 -2.43
C GLU A 23 -8.19 -13.48 -2.60
N ARG A 24 -7.90 -14.51 -1.81
CA ARG A 24 -8.62 -15.78 -1.85
C ARG A 24 -10.08 -15.53 -1.47
N GLU A 25 -11.02 -15.81 -2.38
CA GLU A 25 -12.44 -15.69 -2.10
C GLU A 25 -13.06 -17.05 -1.74
N VAL A 26 -13.90 -17.08 -0.70
CA VAL A 26 -14.61 -18.28 -0.25
C VAL A 26 -16.06 -17.93 0.06
N ASP A 27 -16.96 -18.87 -0.19
CA ASP A 27 -18.36 -18.75 0.23
C ASP A 27 -18.42 -18.75 1.77
N PHE A 28 -19.10 -17.77 2.35
CA PHE A 28 -19.23 -17.63 3.80
C PHE A 28 -19.80 -18.90 4.44
N GLU A 29 -20.66 -19.64 3.75
CA GLU A 29 -21.26 -20.89 4.25
C GLU A 29 -20.26 -22.03 4.44
N LYS A 30 -19.06 -21.92 3.83
CA LYS A 30 -17.97 -22.90 3.99
C LYS A 30 -17.06 -22.59 5.16
N LEU A 31 -17.35 -21.53 5.91
CA LEU A 31 -16.53 -21.12 7.03
C LEU A 31 -17.03 -21.77 8.33
N GLU A 32 -16.09 -22.33 9.08
CA GLU A 32 -16.31 -22.95 10.37
C GLU A 32 -15.60 -22.13 11.45
N TYR A 33 -16.32 -21.74 12.50
CA TYR A 33 -15.73 -21.08 13.67
C TYR A 33 -15.38 -22.14 14.72
N ASP A 34 -14.12 -22.15 15.15
CA ASP A 34 -13.67 -23.00 16.26
C ASP A 34 -13.71 -22.21 17.57
N GLU A 35 -14.65 -22.53 18.46
CA GLU A 35 -14.79 -21.89 19.76
C GLU A 35 -13.54 -22.03 20.66
N LYS A 36 -12.72 -23.07 20.47
CA LYS A 36 -11.52 -23.29 21.30
C LYS A 36 -10.39 -22.34 20.93
N THR A 37 -10.22 -22.08 19.63
CA THR A 37 -9.16 -21.21 19.12
C THR A 37 -9.64 -19.77 18.93
N GLY A 38 -10.96 -19.57 18.80
CA GLY A 38 -11.56 -18.30 18.44
C GLY A 38 -11.28 -17.88 17.00
N LEU A 39 -10.94 -18.83 16.13
CA LEU A 39 -10.54 -18.58 14.74
C LEU A 39 -11.51 -19.23 13.76
N VAL A 40 -11.58 -18.63 12.58
CA VAL A 40 -12.35 -19.13 11.44
C VAL A 40 -11.46 -19.94 10.49
N TYR A 41 -12.00 -21.06 10.01
CA TYR A 41 -11.39 -22.00 9.08
C TYR A 41 -12.32 -22.21 7.89
N VAL A 42 -11.77 -22.69 6.78
CA VAL A 42 -12.59 -23.23 5.68
C VAL A 42 -12.82 -24.71 5.96
N GLU A 43 -14.02 -25.21 5.69
CA GLU A 43 -14.39 -26.62 5.87
C GLU A 43 -13.30 -27.57 5.31
N GLY A 44 -12.80 -28.46 6.17
CA GLY A 44 -11.75 -29.43 5.83
C GLY A 44 -10.32 -28.90 5.85
N GLU A 45 -10.10 -27.59 6.08
CA GLU A 45 -8.78 -27.01 6.20
C GLU A 45 -8.29 -26.95 7.65
N LYS A 46 -6.97 -27.07 7.83
CA LYS A 46 -6.33 -27.03 9.16
C LYS A 46 -5.78 -25.65 9.52
N GLU A 47 -5.58 -24.80 8.52
CA GLU A 47 -5.02 -23.46 8.70
C GLU A 47 -6.16 -22.44 8.79
N SER A 48 -5.98 -21.41 9.61
CA SER A 48 -6.99 -20.39 9.78
C SER A 48 -7.14 -19.54 8.52
N PHE A 49 -8.37 -19.15 8.22
CA PHE A 49 -8.72 -18.55 6.94
C PHE A 49 -8.11 -17.15 6.77
N THR A 50 -7.51 -16.91 5.60
CA THR A 50 -7.09 -15.58 5.14
C THR A 50 -7.63 -15.37 3.74
N GLY A 51 -8.41 -14.31 3.54
CA GLY A 51 -9.12 -14.05 2.29
C GLY A 51 -10.42 -13.26 2.50
N ILE A 52 -11.26 -13.22 1.46
CA ILE A 52 -12.58 -12.58 1.50
C ILE A 52 -13.65 -13.66 1.56
N ALA A 53 -14.49 -13.61 2.58
CA ALA A 53 -15.70 -14.41 2.66
C ALA A 53 -16.86 -13.67 1.99
N LYS A 54 -17.61 -14.32 1.10
CA LYS A 54 -18.78 -13.73 0.44
C LYS A 54 -20.02 -14.56 0.68
N GLN A 55 -21.14 -13.90 0.95
CA GLN A 55 -22.46 -14.54 0.93
C GLN A 55 -23.31 -13.88 -0.15
N TYR A 56 -24.23 -14.63 -0.72
CA TYR A 56 -25.14 -14.15 -1.75
C TYR A 56 -26.60 -14.38 -1.32
N TYR A 57 -27.51 -13.56 -1.86
CA TYR A 57 -28.95 -13.82 -1.76
C TYR A 57 -29.36 -14.98 -2.69
N GLU A 58 -30.62 -15.42 -2.59
CA GLU A 58 -31.17 -16.49 -3.45
C GLU A 58 -31.08 -16.16 -4.95
N ASP A 59 -31.20 -14.88 -5.31
CA ASP A 59 -31.06 -14.37 -6.69
C ASP A 59 -29.60 -14.21 -7.15
N LYS A 60 -28.64 -14.62 -6.30
CA LYS A 60 -27.18 -14.53 -6.49
C LYS A 60 -26.62 -13.12 -6.47
N SER A 61 -27.38 -12.11 -6.07
CA SER A 61 -26.83 -10.80 -5.74
C SER A 61 -25.94 -10.89 -4.50
N LEU A 62 -24.87 -10.10 -4.45
CA LEU A 62 -23.94 -10.09 -3.32
C LEU A 62 -24.67 -9.58 -2.08
N LYS A 63 -24.55 -10.28 -0.95
CA LYS A 63 -25.17 -9.94 0.32
C LYS A 63 -24.18 -9.34 1.29
N VAL A 64 -23.07 -10.02 1.52
CA VAL A 64 -21.96 -9.53 2.36
C VAL A 64 -20.60 -9.88 1.77
N GLU A 65 -19.62 -9.03 2.07
CA GLU A 65 -18.20 -9.34 1.91
C GLU A 65 -17.47 -9.06 3.22
N PHE A 66 -16.73 -10.06 3.73
CA PHE A 66 -16.00 -9.95 4.97
C PHE A 66 -14.53 -10.33 4.78
N PRO A 67 -13.59 -9.40 5.01
CA PRO A 67 -12.17 -9.71 4.94
C PRO A 67 -11.70 -10.40 6.22
N TYR A 68 -10.97 -11.51 6.04
CA TYR A 68 -10.36 -12.28 7.11
C TYR A 68 -8.84 -12.33 6.97
N LYS A 69 -8.15 -12.26 8.10
CA LYS A 69 -6.72 -12.50 8.23
C LYS A 69 -6.47 -13.41 9.42
N ASN A 70 -5.80 -14.54 9.17
CA ASN A 70 -5.47 -15.55 10.17
C ASN A 70 -6.68 -16.03 10.99
N GLY A 71 -7.86 -16.11 10.37
CA GLY A 71 -9.11 -16.58 10.99
C GLY A 71 -9.89 -15.51 11.74
N LYS A 72 -9.50 -14.23 11.69
CA LYS A 72 -10.21 -13.11 12.31
C LYS A 72 -10.62 -12.09 11.26
N LEU A 73 -11.72 -11.37 11.48
CA LEU A 73 -12.10 -10.25 10.62
C LEU A 73 -11.02 -9.15 10.70
N GLU A 74 -10.58 -8.67 9.55
CA GLU A 74 -9.51 -7.69 9.43
C GLU A 74 -9.74 -6.83 8.18
N GLY A 75 -10.07 -5.56 8.36
CA GLY A 75 -10.38 -4.63 7.28
C GLY A 75 -11.86 -4.28 7.20
N ARG A 76 -12.31 -3.76 6.04
CA ARG A 76 -13.67 -3.22 5.87
C ARG A 76 -14.63 -4.29 5.36
N GLY A 77 -15.55 -4.74 6.21
CA GLY A 77 -16.69 -5.56 5.83
C GLY A 77 -17.81 -4.72 5.22
N LYS A 78 -18.56 -5.29 4.29
CA LYS A 78 -19.64 -4.60 3.57
C LYS A 78 -20.88 -5.45 3.48
N GLU A 79 -22.04 -4.80 3.53
CA GLU A 79 -23.33 -5.41 3.29
C GLU A 79 -24.07 -4.70 2.15
N TYR A 80 -24.94 -5.44 1.49
CA TYR A 80 -25.72 -4.97 0.34
C TYR A 80 -27.17 -5.47 0.45
N TYR A 81 -28.10 -4.71 -0.11
CA TYR A 81 -29.49 -5.13 -0.32
C TYR A 81 -29.61 -6.11 -1.51
N PRO A 82 -30.71 -6.89 -1.61
CA PRO A 82 -30.96 -7.73 -2.78
C PRO A 82 -30.95 -6.96 -4.11
N SER A 83 -31.32 -5.67 -4.09
CA SER A 83 -31.21 -4.79 -5.25
C SER A 83 -29.77 -4.50 -5.71
N GLY A 84 -28.76 -4.92 -4.94
CA GLY A 84 -27.34 -4.61 -5.14
C GLY A 84 -26.94 -3.24 -4.60
N LYS A 85 -27.88 -2.46 -4.03
CA LYS A 85 -27.56 -1.20 -3.37
C LYS A 85 -26.72 -1.46 -2.12
N PHE A 86 -25.76 -0.57 -1.89
CA PHE A 86 -24.95 -0.61 -0.67
C PHE A 86 -25.83 -0.41 0.56
N LYS A 87 -25.65 -1.26 1.56
CA LYS A 87 -26.42 -1.22 2.80
C LYS A 87 -25.61 -0.65 3.94
N SER A 88 -24.42 -1.18 4.19
CA SER A 88 -23.58 -0.70 5.28
C SER A 88 -22.14 -1.15 5.13
N ASP A 89 -21.25 -0.48 5.87
CA ASP A 89 -19.92 -1.02 6.14
C ASP A 89 -19.49 -0.85 7.58
N ALA A 90 -18.51 -1.67 7.95
CA ALA A 90 -17.85 -1.60 9.24
C ALA A 90 -16.39 -2.02 9.10
N PHE A 91 -15.52 -1.44 9.93
CA PHE A 91 -14.10 -1.75 9.92
C PHE A 91 -13.73 -2.63 11.11
N PHE A 92 -12.92 -3.66 10.88
CA PHE A 92 -12.52 -4.65 11.86
C PHE A 92 -11.00 -4.65 12.04
N ILE A 93 -10.56 -4.76 13.29
CA ILE A 93 -9.17 -5.06 13.65
C ILE A 93 -9.19 -6.23 14.62
N ASP A 94 -8.48 -7.31 14.30
CA ASP A 94 -8.40 -8.51 15.15
C ASP A 94 -9.78 -9.09 15.55
N GLY A 95 -10.76 -9.01 14.64
CA GLY A 95 -12.13 -9.49 14.86
C GLY A 95 -13.06 -8.51 15.57
N LEU A 96 -12.56 -7.34 15.99
CA LEU A 96 -13.34 -6.34 16.73
C LEU A 96 -13.68 -5.13 15.86
N LEU A 97 -14.90 -4.63 15.98
CA LEU A 97 -15.33 -3.39 15.33
C LEU A 97 -14.49 -2.19 15.80
N GLN A 98 -14.13 -1.34 14.86
CA GLN A 98 -13.31 -0.14 15.08
C GLN A 98 -13.76 1.02 14.20
N GLY A 99 -13.78 2.21 14.78
CA GLY A 99 -14.11 3.45 14.08
C GLY A 99 -15.58 3.55 13.68
N LYS A 100 -15.84 4.38 12.66
CA LYS A 100 -17.19 4.71 12.21
C LYS A 100 -17.79 3.59 11.35
N SER A 101 -19.00 3.17 11.69
CA SER A 101 -19.87 2.34 10.85
C SER A 101 -21.06 3.18 10.38
N ILE A 102 -21.42 3.03 9.11
CA ILE A 102 -22.51 3.77 8.50
C ILE A 102 -23.42 2.78 7.77
N GLY A 103 -24.72 2.90 8.01
CA GLY A 103 -25.76 2.17 7.33
C GLY A 103 -26.73 3.08 6.59
N TYR A 104 -27.34 2.54 5.55
CA TYR A 104 -28.28 3.21 4.68
C TYR A 104 -29.52 2.34 4.49
N TYR A 105 -30.68 2.98 4.46
CA TYR A 105 -31.90 2.38 3.96
C TYR A 105 -31.80 2.11 2.45
N GLU A 106 -32.64 1.21 1.94
CA GLU A 106 -32.64 0.88 0.51
C GLU A 106 -33.02 2.08 -0.38
N ASN A 107 -33.70 3.09 0.18
CA ASN A 107 -33.97 4.36 -0.50
C ASN A 107 -32.74 5.28 -0.63
N GLY A 108 -31.63 4.96 0.03
CA GLY A 108 -30.36 5.71 0.02
C GLY A 108 -30.20 6.72 1.15
N ASN A 109 -31.21 6.91 2.01
CA ASN A 109 -31.10 7.73 3.20
C ASN A 109 -30.28 7.00 4.28
N LEU A 110 -29.64 7.77 5.16
CA LEU A 110 -28.93 7.20 6.31
C LEU A 110 -29.91 6.43 7.19
N GLU A 111 -29.46 5.27 7.66
CA GLU A 111 -30.14 4.44 8.65
C GLU A 111 -29.48 4.64 10.02
N TYR A 112 -28.15 4.60 10.05
CA TYR A 112 -27.38 4.84 11.27
C TYR A 112 -25.97 5.36 10.97
N GLU A 113 -25.41 6.04 11.95
CA GLU A 113 -24.01 6.43 12.06
C GLU A 113 -23.54 6.10 13.48
N GLU A 114 -22.68 5.09 13.59
CA GLU A 114 -22.22 4.57 14.87
C GLU A 114 -20.70 4.63 14.95
N ASN A 115 -20.16 4.76 16.15
CA ASN A 115 -18.73 4.74 16.40
C ASN A 115 -18.38 3.60 17.34
N TYR A 116 -17.35 2.84 16.98
CA TYR A 116 -16.90 1.67 17.70
C TYR A 116 -15.43 1.80 18.13
N LYS A 117 -15.14 1.25 19.30
CA LYS A 117 -13.79 1.02 19.79
C LYS A 117 -13.73 -0.33 20.48
N ASP A 118 -12.81 -1.17 20.02
CA ASP A 118 -12.58 -2.51 20.57
C ASP A 118 -13.87 -3.35 20.66
N GLY A 119 -14.73 -3.25 19.64
CA GLY A 119 -16.00 -3.98 19.54
C GLY A 119 -17.16 -3.39 20.32
N LYS A 120 -17.00 -2.22 20.94
CA LYS A 120 -18.05 -1.55 21.74
C LYS A 120 -18.38 -0.18 21.18
N LEU A 121 -19.62 0.28 21.35
CA LEU A 121 -19.99 1.66 21.03
C LEU A 121 -19.16 2.65 21.85
N ASP A 122 -18.56 3.64 21.19
CA ASP A 122 -17.70 4.64 21.81
C ASP A 122 -17.78 5.95 21.02
N GLY A 123 -18.36 6.98 21.62
CA GLY A 123 -18.65 8.27 21.01
C GLY A 123 -20.13 8.49 20.70
N LEU A 124 -20.40 9.54 19.91
CA LEU A 124 -21.74 9.91 19.49
C LEU A 124 -22.25 8.92 18.43
N ILE A 125 -23.50 8.48 18.57
CA ILE A 125 -24.21 7.68 17.59
C ILE A 125 -25.52 8.36 17.21
N LYS A 126 -25.97 8.11 15.99
CA LYS A 126 -27.26 8.58 15.47
C LYS A 126 -27.92 7.46 14.70
N GLU A 127 -29.21 7.28 14.92
CA GLU A 127 -30.07 6.50 14.05
C GLU A 127 -31.12 7.42 13.44
N TYR A 128 -31.63 7.03 12.29
CA TYR A 128 -32.50 7.87 11.47
C TYR A 128 -33.74 7.08 11.06
N TYR A 129 -34.86 7.77 10.90
CA TYR A 129 -36.02 7.25 10.19
C TYR A 129 -35.77 7.20 8.68
N GLU A 130 -36.55 6.40 7.96
CA GLU A 130 -36.44 6.27 6.50
C GLU A 130 -36.63 7.59 5.74
N ASN A 131 -37.30 8.58 6.36
CA ASN A 131 -37.51 9.92 5.81
C ASN A 131 -36.29 10.87 6.02
N GLY A 132 -35.22 10.40 6.65
CA GLY A 132 -33.99 11.13 6.95
C GLY A 132 -34.02 11.96 8.23
N GLN A 133 -35.12 11.98 8.99
CA GLN A 133 -35.16 12.61 10.31
C GLN A 133 -34.41 11.76 11.33
N VAL A 134 -33.74 12.41 12.29
CA VAL A 134 -33.08 11.70 13.39
C VAL A 134 -34.13 10.96 14.20
N TYR A 135 -33.92 9.67 14.44
CA TYR A 135 -34.71 8.84 15.35
C TYR A 135 -34.15 8.95 16.76
N ILE A 136 -32.85 8.74 16.89
CA ILE A 136 -32.15 8.76 18.18
C ILE A 136 -30.77 9.41 18.03
N GLN A 137 -30.32 10.11 19.08
CA GLN A 137 -28.96 10.60 19.20
C GLN A 137 -28.47 10.36 20.61
N GLU A 138 -27.38 9.62 20.74
CA GLU A 138 -26.85 9.16 22.03
C GLU A 138 -25.33 9.18 22.04
N SER A 139 -24.76 9.30 23.23
CA SER A 139 -23.30 9.18 23.43
C SER A 139 -23.00 7.94 24.25
N TYR A 140 -22.00 7.18 23.80
CA TYR A 140 -21.53 5.97 24.47
C TYR A 140 -20.08 6.12 24.91
N GLN A 141 -19.73 5.46 26.00
CA GLN A 141 -18.36 5.26 26.44
C GLN A 141 -18.17 3.79 26.82
N ASN A 142 -17.24 3.10 26.15
CA ASN A 142 -16.97 1.67 26.37
C ASN A 142 -18.23 0.77 26.35
N GLY A 143 -19.20 1.08 25.48
CA GLY A 143 -20.45 0.34 25.30
C GLY A 143 -21.57 0.73 26.27
N GLU A 144 -21.36 1.69 27.17
CA GLU A 144 -22.38 2.17 28.09
C GLU A 144 -22.82 3.59 27.71
N LEU A 145 -24.12 3.90 27.87
CA LEU A 145 -24.63 5.25 27.66
C LEU A 145 -23.97 6.24 28.63
N GLU A 146 -23.45 7.34 28.10
CA GLU A 146 -22.77 8.39 28.86
C GLU A 146 -23.16 9.76 28.29
N GLY A 147 -23.87 10.56 29.08
CA GLY A 147 -24.34 11.89 28.70
C GLY A 147 -25.79 11.92 28.20
N GLU A 148 -26.10 12.84 27.29
CA GLU A 148 -27.48 13.09 26.86
C GLU A 148 -27.94 12.08 25.81
N SER A 149 -29.15 11.55 25.99
CA SER A 149 -29.89 10.74 25.01
C SER A 149 -31.11 11.53 24.54
N PHE A 150 -31.26 11.65 23.24
CA PHE A 150 -32.38 12.32 22.59
C PHE A 150 -33.13 11.34 21.72
N ASN A 151 -34.45 11.31 21.87
CA ASN A 151 -35.35 10.51 21.06
C ASN A 151 -36.34 11.44 20.37
N PHE A 152 -36.61 11.19 19.09
CA PHE A 152 -37.46 12.05 18.26
C PHE A 152 -38.58 11.23 17.60
N ASN A 153 -39.65 11.91 17.22
CA ASN A 153 -40.70 11.34 16.38
C ASN A 153 -40.33 11.49 14.89
N GLU A 154 -41.03 10.79 14.00
CA GLU A 154 -40.81 10.86 12.55
C GLU A 154 -40.96 12.27 11.95
N ASP A 155 -41.72 13.17 12.60
CA ASP A 155 -41.88 14.57 12.19
C ASP A 155 -40.73 15.49 12.66
N GLY A 156 -39.71 14.92 13.33
CA GLY A 156 -38.58 15.64 13.89
C GLY A 156 -38.85 16.28 15.26
N SER A 157 -40.06 16.17 15.82
CA SER A 157 -40.34 16.68 17.16
C SER A 157 -39.63 15.86 18.23
N LEU A 158 -39.09 16.55 19.25
CA LEU A 158 -38.45 15.89 20.38
C LEU A 158 -39.49 15.07 21.15
N ARG A 159 -39.28 13.75 21.23
CA ARG A 159 -40.13 12.83 22.00
C ARG A 159 -39.68 12.79 23.45
N SER A 160 -38.38 12.63 23.69
CA SER A 160 -37.82 12.66 25.03
C SER A 160 -36.33 12.97 25.07
N LYS A 161 -35.89 13.55 26.17
CA LYS A 161 -34.49 13.75 26.54
C LYS A 161 -34.22 13.10 27.90
N ALA A 162 -33.10 12.42 28.03
CA ALA A 162 -32.60 11.83 29.27
C ALA A 162 -31.09 12.04 29.39
N VAL A 163 -30.54 11.92 30.61
CA VAL A 163 -29.09 11.96 30.86
C VAL A 163 -28.68 10.66 31.52
N TYR A 164 -27.61 10.05 31.02
CA TYR A 164 -27.07 8.80 31.52
C TYR A 164 -25.65 8.98 32.05
N LYS A 165 -25.28 8.13 33.01
CA LYS A 165 -23.91 7.99 33.49
C LYS A 165 -23.60 6.54 33.79
N ASN A 166 -22.57 5.98 33.16
CA ASN A 166 -22.25 4.54 33.22
C ASN A 166 -23.48 3.66 32.93
N GLY A 167 -24.28 4.04 31.93
CA GLY A 167 -25.50 3.33 31.56
C GLY A 167 -26.72 3.54 32.47
N GLU A 168 -26.58 4.23 33.60
CA GLU A 168 -27.69 4.50 34.52
C GLU A 168 -28.31 5.87 34.26
N LEU A 169 -29.64 5.95 34.31
CA LEU A 169 -30.39 7.20 34.17
C LEU A 169 -30.07 8.12 35.37
N VAL A 170 -29.62 9.34 35.07
CA VAL A 170 -29.37 10.40 36.03
C VAL A 170 -30.40 11.51 35.85
N GLY A 171 -31.39 11.54 36.74
CA GLY A 171 -32.45 12.54 36.75
C GLY A 171 -33.74 12.06 36.08
N ASP A 172 -34.60 13.03 35.73
CA ASP A 172 -35.91 12.74 35.14
C ASP A 172 -35.85 12.73 33.61
N ILE A 173 -36.71 11.90 33.01
CA ILE A 173 -36.93 11.91 31.56
C ILE A 173 -37.80 13.12 31.23
N VAL A 174 -37.26 14.05 30.46
CA VAL A 174 -38.00 15.21 29.93
C VAL A 174 -38.73 14.76 28.67
N ARG A 175 -40.05 14.67 28.70
CA ARG A 175 -40.88 14.40 27.52
C ARG A 175 -41.18 15.70 26.80
N GLY A 176 -41.06 15.71 25.47
CA GLY A 176 -41.39 16.90 24.68
C GLY A 176 -42.91 17.09 24.58
N GLU A 177 -43.40 18.28 24.96
CA GLU A 177 -44.68 18.79 24.48
C GLU A 177 -44.45 19.53 23.16
N VAL A 178 -45.35 19.33 22.20
CA VAL A 178 -45.30 19.74 20.79
C VAL A 178 -44.54 21.05 20.56
N GLY A 179 -43.31 20.92 20.07
CA GLY A 179 -42.47 22.01 19.61
C GLY A 179 -41.53 21.48 18.55
N THR A 180 -41.65 21.99 17.33
CA THR A 180 -40.75 21.70 16.21
C THR A 180 -39.33 22.11 16.59
N VAL A 181 -38.44 21.14 16.78
CA VAL A 181 -37.00 21.41 16.80
C VAL A 181 -36.57 21.47 15.34
N VAL A 182 -36.57 22.68 14.77
CA VAL A 182 -35.93 22.91 13.47
C VAL A 182 -34.43 22.76 13.70
N ALA A 183 -33.78 21.90 12.92
CA ALA A 183 -32.33 21.74 12.90
C ALA A 183 -31.65 23.11 12.83
N GLY A 184 -31.01 23.54 13.92
CA GLY A 184 -30.47 24.90 14.03
C GLY A 184 -29.57 25.18 15.22
N ASP A 185 -29.74 24.49 16.35
CA ASP A 185 -28.89 24.73 17.53
C ASP A 185 -28.39 23.40 18.15
N ILE A 186 -27.45 22.75 17.46
CA ILE A 186 -26.49 21.82 18.07
C ILE A 186 -25.13 22.48 17.85
N PRO A 187 -24.29 22.67 18.90
CA PRO A 187 -23.03 23.41 18.76
C PRO A 187 -22.17 22.84 17.64
N ASP A 188 -21.80 23.73 16.71
CA ASP A 188 -20.87 23.48 15.61
C ASP A 188 -19.66 22.69 16.11
N THR A 189 -19.52 21.46 15.61
CA THR A 189 -18.22 20.81 15.55
C THR A 189 -18.07 20.26 14.14
N GLU A 190 -17.39 21.06 13.33
CA GLU A 190 -16.88 20.80 11.98
C GLU A 190 -17.86 20.15 11.01
N GLU A 191 -18.50 20.98 10.19
CA GLU A 191 -18.92 20.59 8.84
C GLU A 191 -17.70 20.04 8.08
N THR A 192 -17.51 18.72 8.13
CA THR A 192 -16.74 18.03 7.11
C THR A 192 -17.72 17.69 6.01
N SER A 193 -17.70 18.49 4.95
CA SER A 193 -18.42 18.19 3.71
C SER A 193 -18.10 16.76 3.27
N VAL A 194 -19.08 15.87 3.30
CA VAL A 194 -18.99 14.54 2.69
C VAL A 194 -19.23 14.72 1.18
N PRO A 195 -18.25 14.42 0.32
CA PRO A 195 -18.44 14.47 -1.12
C PRO A 195 -19.35 13.31 -1.55
N ALA A 196 -20.24 13.59 -2.50
CA ALA A 196 -21.12 12.61 -3.12
C ALA A 196 -20.35 11.35 -3.54
N GLU A 197 -20.79 10.18 -3.08
CA GLU A 197 -20.02 8.93 -3.10
C GLU A 197 -19.75 8.36 -4.50
N ASN A 198 -20.46 8.84 -5.53
CA ASN A 198 -20.17 8.48 -6.92
C ASN A 198 -18.89 9.14 -7.47
N GLU A 199 -18.41 10.24 -6.88
CA GLU A 199 -17.09 10.81 -7.20
C GLU A 199 -15.97 10.19 -6.33
N ASN A 200 -16.30 9.56 -5.20
CA ASN A 200 -15.32 9.08 -4.23
C ASN A 200 -14.76 7.69 -4.59
N VAL A 201 -15.54 6.81 -5.20
CA VAL A 201 -15.03 5.52 -5.71
C VAL A 201 -14.15 5.73 -6.94
N GLU A 202 -14.56 6.60 -7.86
CA GLU A 202 -13.75 6.91 -9.05
C GLU A 202 -12.49 7.69 -8.68
N SER A 203 -12.55 8.62 -7.72
CA SER A 203 -11.37 9.35 -7.25
C SER A 203 -10.44 8.50 -6.40
N LYS A 204 -10.93 7.60 -5.54
CA LYS A 204 -10.10 6.60 -4.84
C LYS A 204 -9.49 5.60 -5.82
N LEU A 205 -10.25 5.10 -6.80
CA LEU A 205 -9.71 4.24 -7.85
C LEU A 205 -8.64 4.99 -8.65
N LYS A 206 -8.87 6.25 -9.04
CA LYS A 206 -7.86 7.11 -9.69
C LYS A 206 -6.65 7.37 -8.81
N TYR A 207 -6.83 7.51 -7.50
CA TYR A 207 -5.76 7.71 -6.54
C TYR A 207 -4.90 6.45 -6.37
N TYR A 208 -5.52 5.29 -6.13
CA TYR A 208 -4.81 4.02 -6.02
C TYR A 208 -4.21 3.57 -7.35
N THR A 209 -4.89 3.76 -8.48
CA THR A 209 -4.31 3.53 -9.82
C THR A 209 -3.15 4.48 -10.09
N GLY A 210 -3.22 5.73 -9.61
CA GLY A 210 -2.13 6.70 -9.68
C GLY A 210 -0.91 6.27 -8.86
N ILE A 211 -1.11 5.83 -7.61
CA ILE A 211 -0.05 5.29 -6.76
C ILE A 211 0.53 4.02 -7.39
N PHE A 212 -0.31 3.12 -7.88
CA PHE A 212 0.13 1.87 -8.50
C PHE A 212 0.92 2.13 -9.79
N ALA A 213 0.46 3.05 -10.64
CA ALA A 213 1.18 3.48 -11.82
C ALA A 213 2.53 4.12 -11.45
N PHE A 214 2.56 4.94 -10.39
CA PHE A 214 3.80 5.53 -9.90
C PHE A 214 4.78 4.45 -9.38
N CYS A 215 4.31 3.53 -8.54
CA CYS A 215 5.11 2.44 -8.00
C CYS A 215 5.64 1.51 -9.10
N THR A 216 4.81 1.14 -10.08
CA THR A 216 5.23 0.29 -11.20
C THR A 216 6.29 0.98 -12.07
N VAL A 217 6.15 2.28 -12.34
CA VAL A 217 7.17 3.07 -13.04
C VAL A 217 8.47 3.14 -12.23
N VAL A 218 8.39 3.38 -10.92
CA VAL A 218 9.58 3.44 -10.04
C VAL A 218 10.29 2.08 -9.99
N ILE A 219 9.55 0.97 -9.84
CA ILE A 219 10.11 -0.39 -9.86
C ILE A 219 10.75 -0.68 -11.22
N GLY A 220 10.08 -0.32 -12.31
CA GLY A 220 10.63 -0.45 -13.67
C GLY A 220 11.93 0.32 -13.86
N LEU A 221 12.01 1.56 -13.36
CA LEU A 221 13.22 2.37 -13.38
C LEU A 221 14.35 1.76 -12.54
N ILE A 222 14.04 1.23 -11.36
CA ILE A 222 15.01 0.52 -10.51
C ILE A 222 15.54 -0.72 -11.25
N ALA A 223 14.65 -1.56 -11.78
CA ALA A 223 15.01 -2.76 -12.52
C ALA A 223 15.85 -2.44 -13.76
N TYR A 224 15.47 -1.42 -14.52
CA TYR A 224 16.24 -0.94 -15.67
C TYR A 224 17.62 -0.42 -15.27
N THR A 225 17.70 0.30 -14.15
CA THR A 225 18.97 0.81 -13.63
C THR A 225 19.90 -0.31 -13.18
N ILE A 226 19.36 -1.31 -12.47
CA ILE A 226 20.08 -2.53 -12.09
C ILE A 226 20.56 -3.26 -13.34
N PHE A 227 19.69 -3.45 -14.35
CA PHE A 227 20.06 -4.06 -15.62
C PHE A 227 21.18 -3.29 -16.32
N LYS A 228 21.11 -1.96 -16.37
CA LYS A 228 22.15 -1.10 -16.95
C LYS A 228 23.49 -1.27 -16.23
N ILE A 229 23.50 -1.29 -14.89
CA ILE A 229 24.71 -1.55 -14.09
C ILE A 229 25.25 -2.96 -14.40
N PHE A 230 24.37 -3.97 -14.46
CA PHE A 230 24.78 -5.35 -14.76
C PHE A 230 25.25 -5.55 -16.19
N THR A 231 24.89 -4.70 -17.15
CA THR A 231 25.32 -4.82 -18.55
C THR A 231 26.42 -3.84 -18.92
N ALA A 232 26.76 -2.90 -18.03
CA ALA A 232 27.72 -1.84 -18.31
C ALA A 232 29.12 -2.38 -18.63
N PHE A 233 29.57 -3.46 -17.99
CA PHE A 233 30.88 -4.08 -18.28
C PHE A 233 30.80 -5.62 -18.24
N PRO A 234 31.56 -6.34 -19.08
CA PRO A 234 31.58 -7.80 -19.11
C PRO A 234 32.02 -8.44 -17.78
N LYS A 235 31.70 -9.73 -17.58
CA LYS A 235 32.17 -10.48 -16.40
C LYS A 235 33.61 -10.91 -16.62
N THR A 236 34.45 -10.79 -15.60
CA THR A 236 35.90 -11.08 -15.67
C THR A 236 36.31 -12.32 -14.86
N ASN A 237 35.37 -12.97 -14.17
CA ASN A 237 35.64 -14.08 -13.25
C ASN A 237 36.23 -15.32 -13.95
N ASN A 238 35.87 -15.54 -15.23
CA ASN A 238 36.30 -16.71 -15.99
C ASN A 238 37.57 -16.45 -16.82
N LEU A 239 38.14 -15.24 -16.74
CA LEU A 239 39.30 -14.86 -17.53
C LEU A 239 40.60 -15.34 -16.88
N THR A 240 41.65 -15.51 -17.67
CA THR A 240 43.00 -15.73 -17.16
C THR A 240 43.58 -14.45 -16.55
N GLU A 241 44.67 -14.55 -15.79
CA GLU A 241 45.38 -13.37 -15.28
C GLU A 241 45.89 -12.48 -16.42
N GLU A 242 46.45 -13.08 -17.47
CA GLU A 242 46.92 -12.35 -18.65
C GLU A 242 45.78 -11.59 -19.36
N GLN A 243 44.60 -12.21 -19.50
CA GLN A 243 43.43 -11.52 -20.07
C GLN A 243 42.99 -10.34 -19.19
N ARG A 244 43.00 -10.48 -17.86
CA ARG A 244 42.66 -9.40 -16.94
C ARG A 244 43.70 -8.27 -16.98
N ASP A 245 44.98 -8.58 -17.07
CA ASP A 245 46.06 -7.60 -17.23
C ASP A 245 45.92 -6.82 -18.55
N ARG A 246 45.60 -7.50 -19.66
CA ARG A 246 45.31 -6.84 -20.94
C ARG A 246 44.10 -5.90 -20.84
N ILE A 247 43.02 -6.33 -20.15
CA ILE A 247 41.86 -5.46 -19.88
C ILE A 247 42.28 -4.23 -19.08
N PHE A 248 43.08 -4.42 -18.03
CA PHE A 248 43.59 -3.32 -17.20
C PHE A 248 44.40 -2.32 -18.03
N LYS A 249 45.31 -2.80 -18.89
CA LYS A 249 46.10 -1.95 -19.81
C LYS A 249 45.21 -1.15 -20.76
N ILE A 250 44.17 -1.76 -21.34
CA ILE A 250 43.21 -1.04 -22.18
C ILE A 250 42.48 0.03 -21.36
N LEU A 251 41.99 -0.31 -20.17
CA LEU A 251 41.32 0.68 -19.33
C LEU A 251 42.23 1.85 -18.94
N MET A 252 43.52 1.61 -18.64
CA MET A 252 44.48 2.69 -18.37
C MET A 252 44.79 3.53 -19.61
N LYS A 253 44.85 2.91 -20.80
CA LYS A 253 45.04 3.62 -22.08
C LYS A 253 43.95 4.65 -22.37
N TYR A 254 42.72 4.39 -21.93
CA TYR A 254 41.56 5.25 -22.17
C TYR A 254 41.28 6.27 -21.05
N ASP A 255 42.18 6.41 -20.07
CA ASP A 255 41.98 7.36 -18.99
C ASP A 255 41.94 8.81 -19.51
N GLU A 256 40.89 9.54 -19.12
CA GLU A 256 40.71 10.96 -19.47
C GLU A 256 41.10 11.90 -18.33
N HIS A 257 41.44 11.39 -17.14
CA HIS A 257 41.69 12.18 -15.94
C HIS A 257 40.58 13.21 -15.63
N LYS A 258 39.31 12.80 -15.79
CA LYS A 258 38.13 13.61 -15.48
C LYS A 258 37.92 13.79 -13.97
N GLU A 259 38.62 14.78 -13.41
CA GLU A 259 38.53 15.14 -11.99
C GLU A 259 37.11 15.48 -11.52
N GLU A 260 36.27 16.00 -12.42
CA GLU A 260 34.83 16.26 -12.18
C GLU A 260 34.05 15.00 -11.74
N LEU A 261 34.58 13.81 -12.02
CA LEU A 261 34.00 12.53 -11.63
C LEU A 261 34.46 12.06 -10.25
N TYR A 262 35.44 12.69 -9.60
CA TYR A 262 36.08 12.18 -8.37
C TYR A 262 35.27 12.45 -7.10
N SER A 263 34.36 13.42 -7.12
CA SER A 263 33.46 13.71 -6.00
C SER A 263 32.02 13.24 -6.29
N ALA A 264 31.31 12.81 -5.26
CA ALA A 264 29.87 12.57 -5.33
C ALA A 264 29.19 13.16 -4.09
N TYR A 265 28.02 13.77 -4.28
CA TYR A 265 27.30 14.46 -3.22
C TYR A 265 25.80 14.22 -3.32
N ARG A 266 25.11 14.11 -2.19
CA ARG A 266 23.66 13.98 -2.09
C ARG A 266 23.12 14.93 -1.03
N LEU A 267 22.07 15.66 -1.36
CA LEU A 267 21.27 16.44 -0.42
C LEU A 267 19.85 15.84 -0.40
N ASN A 268 19.40 15.38 0.76
CA ASN A 268 18.08 14.74 0.93
C ASN A 268 17.78 13.65 -0.11
N GLY A 269 18.79 12.83 -0.43
CA GLY A 269 18.67 11.72 -1.38
C GLY A 269 18.76 12.10 -2.86
N VAL A 270 18.86 13.39 -3.18
CA VAL A 270 19.02 13.90 -4.55
C VAL A 270 20.48 14.29 -4.79
N GLY A 271 21.06 13.82 -5.90
CA GLY A 271 22.44 14.14 -6.25
C GLY A 271 23.13 13.01 -7.00
N THR A 272 24.40 12.73 -6.70
CA THR A 272 25.18 11.69 -7.39
C THR A 272 25.72 10.65 -6.41
N GLY A 273 26.04 9.47 -6.91
CA GLY A 273 26.71 8.43 -6.14
C GLY A 273 27.45 7.44 -7.03
N TYR A 274 28.33 6.66 -6.40
CA TYR A 274 29.09 5.61 -7.07
C TYR A 274 28.41 4.26 -6.91
N TYR A 275 28.17 3.59 -8.03
CA TYR A 275 27.51 2.29 -8.10
C TYR A 275 28.46 1.29 -8.73
N ARG A 276 28.78 0.22 -8.01
CA ARG A 276 29.75 -0.78 -8.48
C ARG A 276 29.19 -1.53 -9.67
N VAL A 277 29.87 -1.40 -10.80
CA VAL A 277 29.52 -2.09 -12.06
C VAL A 277 30.18 -3.46 -12.09
N ARG A 278 31.49 -3.51 -11.83
CA ARG A 278 32.30 -4.72 -11.86
C ARG A 278 33.49 -4.66 -10.90
N SER A 279 34.11 -5.81 -10.73
CA SER A 279 35.43 -5.92 -10.12
C SER A 279 36.24 -6.98 -10.85
N MET A 280 37.56 -6.84 -10.83
CA MET A 280 38.49 -7.85 -11.34
C MET A 280 39.73 -7.91 -10.44
N MET A 281 40.40 -9.06 -10.42
CA MET A 281 41.68 -9.22 -9.72
C MET A 281 42.83 -8.90 -10.67
N ILE A 282 43.72 -8.00 -10.26
CA ILE A 282 44.98 -7.64 -10.93
C ILE A 282 46.07 -7.69 -9.87
N ASP A 283 47.14 -8.46 -10.10
CA ASP A 283 48.28 -8.60 -9.17
C ASP A 283 47.86 -8.88 -7.71
N ASN A 284 46.91 -9.79 -7.54
CA ASN A 284 46.34 -10.17 -6.25
C ASN A 284 45.58 -9.05 -5.50
N GLN A 285 45.32 -7.92 -6.16
CA GLN A 285 44.51 -6.81 -5.66
C GLN A 285 43.18 -6.74 -6.40
N LYS A 286 42.13 -6.37 -5.66
CA LYS A 286 40.79 -6.24 -6.22
C LYS A 286 40.58 -4.83 -6.76
N LEU A 287 40.43 -4.74 -8.07
CA LEU A 287 40.13 -3.50 -8.76
C LEU A 287 38.63 -3.39 -9.02
N HIS A 288 38.09 -2.19 -8.90
CA HIS A 288 36.67 -1.89 -9.04
C HIS A 288 36.42 -0.93 -10.19
N ILE A 289 35.31 -1.17 -10.89
CA ILE A 289 34.73 -0.23 -11.85
C ILE A 289 33.44 0.30 -11.24
N TYR A 290 33.37 1.61 -11.02
CA TYR A 290 32.18 2.30 -10.54
C TYR A 290 31.58 3.15 -11.65
N ALA A 291 30.25 3.16 -11.73
CA ALA A 291 29.51 4.18 -12.47
C ALA A 291 29.14 5.32 -11.51
N LYS A 292 29.43 6.56 -11.90
CA LYS A 292 28.86 7.75 -11.23
C LYS A 292 27.49 8.00 -11.82
N MET A 293 26.45 7.87 -11.00
CA MET A 293 25.06 7.96 -11.45
C MET A 293 24.30 8.98 -10.63
N PHE A 294 23.36 9.66 -11.28
CA PHE A 294 22.41 10.51 -10.55
C PHE A 294 21.50 9.65 -9.68
N SER A 295 21.09 10.19 -8.54
CA SER A 295 20.18 9.55 -7.60
C SER A 295 19.08 10.54 -7.25
N PHE A 296 17.84 10.06 -7.22
CA PHE A 296 16.68 10.83 -6.81
C PHE A 296 15.99 10.06 -5.70
N LEU A 297 15.71 10.71 -4.57
CA LEU A 297 15.17 10.07 -3.37
C LEU A 297 15.93 8.79 -2.97
N TYR A 298 17.26 8.85 -2.97
CA TYR A 298 18.18 7.75 -2.65
C TYR A 298 18.18 6.57 -3.65
N ILE A 299 17.36 6.62 -4.70
CA ILE A 299 17.29 5.59 -5.74
C ILE A 299 18.22 5.97 -6.91
N PRO A 300 19.13 5.08 -7.37
CA PRO A 300 19.91 5.32 -8.57
C PRO A 300 18.99 5.45 -9.78
N THR A 301 19.20 6.50 -10.58
CA THR A 301 18.56 6.64 -11.89
C THR A 301 19.46 6.07 -12.97
N PRO A 302 18.95 5.71 -14.16
CA PRO A 302 19.78 5.14 -15.22
C PRO A 302 20.72 6.19 -15.86
N ILE A 303 20.78 7.41 -15.35
CA ILE A 303 21.63 8.49 -15.89
C ILE A 303 23.05 8.31 -15.35
N THR A 304 23.94 7.82 -16.22
CA THR A 304 25.36 7.60 -15.91
C THR A 304 26.19 8.78 -16.42
N LEU A 305 26.85 9.48 -15.50
CA LEU A 305 27.69 10.65 -15.78
C LEU A 305 29.09 10.25 -16.24
N GLY A 306 29.58 9.10 -15.78
CA GLY A 306 30.90 8.59 -16.14
C GLY A 306 31.26 7.35 -15.34
N TYR A 307 32.48 6.87 -15.51
CA TYR A 307 33.00 5.69 -14.84
C TYR A 307 34.34 5.99 -14.17
N LEU A 308 34.63 5.27 -13.10
CA LEU A 308 35.89 5.30 -12.38
C LEU A 308 36.47 3.89 -12.29
N LEU A 309 37.77 3.77 -12.52
CA LEU A 309 38.57 2.60 -12.20
C LEU A 309 39.35 2.91 -10.91
N CYS A 310 39.17 2.11 -9.87
CA CYS A 310 39.78 2.41 -8.57
C CYS A 310 39.96 1.15 -7.71
N TYR A 311 40.90 1.20 -6.76
CA TYR A 311 41.02 0.16 -5.73
C TYR A 311 39.97 0.33 -4.63
N ASN A 312 39.63 1.57 -4.31
CA ASN A 312 38.59 1.96 -3.36
C ASN A 312 38.15 3.39 -3.68
N LYS A 313 37.26 3.98 -2.87
CA LYS A 313 36.71 5.32 -3.12
C LYS A 313 37.76 6.44 -3.05
N ASP A 314 38.89 6.20 -2.40
CA ASP A 314 39.93 7.20 -2.14
C ASP A 314 41.16 7.02 -3.06
N GLN A 315 41.24 5.91 -3.79
CA GLN A 315 42.35 5.55 -4.68
C GLN A 315 41.84 5.33 -6.11
N ILE A 316 41.57 6.43 -6.81
CA ILE A 316 41.15 6.44 -8.21
C ILE A 316 42.38 6.30 -9.12
N LEU A 317 42.32 5.35 -10.05
CA LEU A 317 43.38 5.10 -11.02
C LEU A 317 43.11 5.74 -12.36
N ALA A 318 41.85 5.71 -12.81
CA ALA A 318 41.43 6.26 -14.08
C ALA A 318 39.95 6.65 -14.07
N SER A 319 39.57 7.54 -14.99
CA SER A 319 38.21 8.06 -15.10
C SER A 319 37.81 8.33 -16.54
N TYR A 320 36.53 8.14 -16.81
CA TYR A 320 36.01 8.06 -18.17
C TYR A 320 34.67 8.75 -18.30
N SER A 321 34.50 9.52 -19.36
CA SER A 321 33.20 9.87 -19.89
C SER A 321 32.46 8.61 -20.35
N ASN A 322 31.14 8.72 -20.48
CA ASN A 322 30.32 7.60 -20.94
C ASN A 322 30.65 7.17 -22.39
N ALA A 323 31.11 8.10 -23.24
CA ALA A 323 31.51 7.80 -24.62
C ALA A 323 32.82 7.00 -24.63
N THR A 324 33.84 7.52 -23.96
CA THR A 324 35.19 6.92 -23.88
C THR A 324 35.16 5.54 -23.23
N PHE A 325 34.36 5.37 -22.17
CA PHE A 325 34.18 4.05 -21.55
C PHE A 325 33.53 3.02 -22.49
N LYS A 326 32.62 3.44 -23.37
CA LYS A 326 32.01 2.54 -24.38
C LYS A 326 33.02 2.12 -25.43
N GLU A 327 33.92 3.01 -25.85
CA GLU A 327 35.01 2.68 -26.79
C GLU A 327 35.99 1.69 -26.16
N ALA A 328 36.45 1.95 -24.93
CA ALA A 328 37.30 1.02 -24.19
C ALA A 328 36.66 -0.36 -24.04
N LYS A 329 35.36 -0.40 -23.68
CA LYS A 329 34.60 -1.64 -23.59
C LYS A 329 34.54 -2.38 -24.93
N LYS A 330 34.31 -1.68 -26.03
CA LYS A 330 34.25 -2.27 -27.37
C LYS A 330 35.60 -2.91 -27.74
N GLU A 331 36.71 -2.22 -27.50
CA GLU A 331 38.06 -2.76 -27.74
C GLU A 331 38.31 -4.04 -26.90
N ILE A 332 37.88 -4.05 -25.64
CA ILE A 332 37.99 -5.22 -24.76
C ILE A 332 37.16 -6.40 -25.28
N GLU A 333 35.92 -6.14 -25.69
CA GLU A 333 35.03 -7.17 -26.22
C GLU A 333 35.65 -7.80 -27.47
N GLU A 334 36.05 -6.98 -28.45
CA GLU A 334 36.59 -7.43 -29.73
C GLU A 334 37.94 -8.17 -29.62
N ASN A 335 38.85 -7.71 -28.74
CA ASN A 335 40.24 -8.17 -28.75
C ASN A 335 40.62 -9.13 -27.61
N ILE A 336 39.74 -9.36 -26.64
CA ILE A 336 40.03 -10.18 -25.45
C ILE A 336 38.94 -11.21 -25.19
N LEU A 337 37.67 -10.83 -25.29
CA LEU A 337 36.54 -11.67 -24.86
C LEU A 337 35.94 -12.55 -25.95
N TYR A 338 36.14 -12.19 -27.22
CA TYR A 338 35.73 -13.00 -28.39
C TYR A 338 36.89 -13.83 -29.00
N LEU A 339 38.04 -13.88 -28.32
CA LEU A 339 39.09 -14.90 -28.52
C LEU A 339 38.78 -16.11 -27.63
#